data_AF-A0A1Z3HJ22-F1
#
_entry.id   AF-A0A1Z3HJ22-F1
#
_cell.length_a   1.000
_cell.length_b   1.000
_cell.length_c   1.000
_cell.angle_alpha   90.00
_cell.angle_beta   90.00
_cell.angle_gamma   90.00
#
_symmetry.space_group_name_H-M   'P 1'
#
loop_
_entity.id
_entity.type
_entity.pdbx_description
1 polymer ?
#
loop_
_entity_poly.entity_id
_entity_poly.type
_entity_poly.pdbx_seq_one_letter_code
_entity_poly.pdbx_strand_id
1 'polypeptide(L)'
;MVNVSPAPRNLVTDTWVTATWEEFLAIANQPQFENARCYYDAGWIRIETMPIGSGHGQDNSILAAVVSLHTRRRSRRQDSTVR
;
A
#
# COMPACT_ATOMS: atom_id res chain seq x y z
N MET A 1 19.81 -21.63 17.12
CA MET A 1 18.39 -21.47 17.49
C MET A 1 18.16 -19.99 17.76
N VAL A 2 17.68 -19.23 16.77
CA VAL A 2 17.36 -17.79 16.96
C VAL A 2 15.99 -17.70 17.61
N ASN A 3 15.96 -17.21 18.85
CA ASN A 3 14.75 -17.06 19.65
C ASN A 3 14.00 -15.81 19.17
N VAL A 4 13.17 -15.96 18.13
CA VAL A 4 12.32 -14.87 17.60
C VAL A 4 11.03 -14.83 18.40
N SER A 5 11.09 -14.31 19.62
CA SER A 5 9.91 -13.76 20.28
C SER A 5 10.01 -12.25 20.12
N PRO A 6 9.22 -11.61 19.23
CA PRO A 6 9.22 -10.16 19.19
C PRO A 6 8.53 -9.70 20.47
N ALA A 7 9.31 -9.13 21.37
CA ALA A 7 8.76 -8.36 22.48
C ALA A 7 7.78 -7.34 21.88
N PRO A 8 6.65 -7.05 22.55
CA PRO A 8 5.69 -6.07 22.07
C PRO A 8 6.37 -4.70 22.04
N ARG A 9 6.93 -4.34 20.89
CA ARG A 9 7.35 -2.97 20.62
C ARG A 9 6.06 -2.18 20.55
N ASN A 10 5.98 -1.14 21.38
CA ASN A 10 4.95 -0.13 21.27
C ASN A 10 5.21 0.60 19.94
N LEU A 11 4.69 0.07 18.84
CA LEU A 11 4.93 0.55 17.50
C LEU A 11 4.25 1.91 17.38
N VAL A 12 5.06 2.96 17.26
CA VAL A 12 4.55 4.30 17.00
C VAL A 12 3.97 4.28 15.58
N THR A 13 2.64 4.32 15.50
CA THR A 13 1.94 4.41 14.21
C THR A 13 2.27 5.74 13.54
N ASP A 14 2.17 5.79 12.22
CA ASP A 14 2.48 6.96 11.39
C ASP A 14 3.96 7.42 11.39
N THR A 15 4.86 6.60 11.93
CA THR A 15 6.31 6.85 11.93
C THR A 15 7.06 5.70 11.27
N TRP A 16 8.16 6.01 10.59
CA TRP A 16 9.10 5.01 10.11
C TRP A 16 9.96 4.50 11.27
N VAL A 17 9.92 3.19 11.51
CA VAL A 17 10.74 2.53 12.53
C VAL A 17 11.57 1.43 11.88
N THR A 18 12.80 1.23 12.36
CA THR A 18 13.68 0.18 11.84
C THR A 18 13.17 -1.21 12.26
N ALA A 19 12.97 -2.11 11.32
CA ALA A 19 12.58 -3.50 11.58
C ALA A 19 13.06 -4.42 10.45
N THR A 20 13.34 -5.69 10.77
CA THR A 20 13.69 -6.68 9.74
C THR A 20 12.44 -7.12 8.97
N TRP A 21 12.66 -7.79 7.84
CA TRP A 21 11.58 -8.36 7.05
C TRP A 21 10.74 -9.38 7.83
N GLU A 22 11.36 -10.20 8.66
CA GLU A 22 10.67 -11.19 9.49
C GLU A 22 9.82 -10.52 10.58
N GLU A 23 10.34 -9.45 11.20
CA GLU A 23 9.58 -8.64 12.16
C GLU A 23 8.39 -7.99 11.48
N PHE A 24 8.56 -7.44 10.27
CA PHE A 24 7.47 -6.89 9.47
C PHE A 24 6.36 -7.91 9.22
N LEU A 25 6.71 -9.12 8.77
CA LEU A 25 5.71 -10.19 8.53
C LEU A 25 4.99 -10.59 9.82
N ALA A 26 5.69 -10.68 10.94
CA ALA A 26 5.09 -11.00 12.23
C ALA A 26 4.15 -9.89 12.71
N ILE A 27 4.44 -8.63 12.39
CA ILE A 27 3.63 -7.47 12.75
C ILE A 27 2.42 -7.33 11.83
N ALA A 28 2.61 -7.43 10.52
CA ALA A 28 1.54 -7.27 9.53
C ALA A 28 0.45 -8.35 9.65
N ASN A 29 0.78 -9.53 10.20
CA ASN A 29 -0.18 -10.61 10.46
C ASN A 29 -0.93 -10.47 11.81
N GLN A 30 -0.66 -9.45 12.61
CA GLN A 30 -1.36 -9.27 13.89
C GLN A 30 -2.79 -8.75 13.65
N PRO A 31 -3.81 -9.31 14.32
CA PRO A 31 -5.20 -8.89 14.15
C PRO A 31 -5.43 -7.40 14.43
N GLN A 32 -4.63 -6.81 15.31
CA GLN A 32 -4.68 -5.39 15.67
C GLN A 32 -4.38 -4.44 14.49
N PHE A 33 -3.73 -4.94 13.43
CA PHE A 33 -3.36 -4.17 12.25
C PHE A 33 -4.10 -4.64 10.99
N GLU A 34 -5.15 -5.45 11.12
CA GLU A 34 -5.94 -5.97 9.98
C GLU A 34 -6.51 -4.85 9.10
N ASN A 35 -6.88 -3.72 9.71
CA ASN A 35 -7.39 -2.54 9.01
C ASN A 35 -6.33 -1.44 8.80
N ALA A 36 -5.09 -1.67 9.22
CA ALA A 36 -4.00 -0.72 9.08
C ALA A 36 -3.24 -0.98 7.77
N ARG A 37 -2.68 0.09 7.18
CA ARG A 37 -1.76 -0.07 6.04
C ARG A 37 -0.35 -0.23 6.56
N CYS A 38 0.28 -1.36 6.22
CA CYS A 38 1.66 -1.65 6.60
C CYS A 38 2.58 -1.51 5.39
N TYR A 39 3.65 -0.72 5.53
CA TYR A 39 4.65 -0.47 4.51
C TYR A 39 6.01 -1.01 4.98
N TYR A 40 6.79 -1.55 4.05
CA TYR A 40 8.18 -1.97 4.27
C TYR A 40 9.07 -1.36 3.19
N ASP A 41 10.17 -0.71 3.60
CA ASP A 41 11.18 -0.16 2.71
C ASP A 41 12.58 -0.33 3.32
N ALA A 42 13.45 -1.11 2.68
CA ALA A 42 14.88 -1.24 3.04
C ALA A 42 15.20 -1.39 4.55
N GLY A 43 14.42 -2.19 5.30
CA GLY A 43 14.62 -2.39 6.75
C GLY A 43 13.93 -1.36 7.64
N TRP A 44 13.05 -0.55 7.05
CA TRP A 44 12.14 0.35 7.72
C TRP A 44 10.70 -0.12 7.52
N ILE A 45 9.89 0.02 8.55
CA ILE A 45 8.46 -0.24 8.52
C ILE A 45 7.69 1.00 8.92
N ARG A 46 6.49 1.14 8.36
CA ARG A 46 5.52 2.15 8.78
C ARG A 46 4.14 1.52 8.81
N ILE A 47 3.42 1.75 9.90
CA ILE A 47 2.04 1.30 10.06
C ILE A 47 1.17 2.54 10.15
N GLU A 48 0.25 2.67 9.21
CA GLU A 48 -0.68 3.79 9.12
C GLU A 48 -2.08 3.31 9.51
N THR A 49 -2.57 3.85 10.63
CA THR A 49 -3.90 3.56 11.19
C THR A 49 -4.86 4.67 10.79
N MET A 50 -4.90 5.03 9.50
CA MET A 50 -5.87 6.02 9.05
C MET A 50 -7.29 5.43 9.23
N PRO A 51 -8.25 6.17 9.82
CA PRO A 51 -9.64 5.77 9.80
C PRO A 51 -10.07 5.73 8.33
N ILE A 52 -10.38 4.55 7.81
CA ILE A 52 -10.90 4.36 6.46
C ILE A 52 -12.34 4.91 6.44
N GLY A 53 -12.46 6.23 6.39
CA GLY A 53 -13.67 6.94 6.02
C GLY A 53 -13.79 6.97 4.50
N SER A 54 -15.01 6.83 3.99
CA SER A 54 -15.38 6.79 2.56
C SER A 54 -14.96 8.02 1.73
N GLY A 55 -14.34 9.04 2.34
CA GLY A 55 -13.97 10.30 1.70
C GLY A 55 -12.68 10.32 0.88
N HIS A 56 -11.80 9.30 0.97
CA HIS A 56 -10.48 9.35 0.33
C HIS A 56 -10.26 8.34 -0.82
N GLY A 57 -11.28 7.55 -1.18
CA GLY A 57 -11.22 6.65 -2.34
C GLY A 57 -11.56 7.30 -3.69
N GLN A 58 -12.06 8.55 -3.68
CA GLN A 58 -12.65 9.16 -4.87
C GLN A 58 -11.61 9.70 -5.86
N ASP A 59 -10.45 10.16 -5.39
CA ASP A 59 -9.46 10.83 -6.24
C ASP A 59 -8.75 9.89 -7.22
N ASN A 60 -8.60 8.60 -6.87
CA ASN A 60 -7.96 7.62 -7.76
C ASN A 60 -8.81 7.28 -9.00
N SER A 61 -10.12 7.50 -8.95
CA SER A 61 -11.03 7.16 -10.05
C SER A 61 -10.82 8.08 -11.26
N ILE A 62 -10.49 9.35 -11.03
CA ILE A 62 -10.28 10.35 -12.10
C ILE A 62 -9.01 10.02 -12.89
N LEU A 63 -7.91 9.72 -12.20
CA LEU A 63 -6.64 9.35 -12.85
C LEU A 63 -6.80 8.06 -13.68
N ALA A 64 -7.47 7.04 -13.13
CA ALA A 64 -7.75 5.80 -13.85
C ALA A 64 -8.63 6.04 -15.10
N ALA A 65 -9.62 6.93 -15.00
CA ALA A 65 -10.47 7.30 -16.13
C ALA A 65 -9.71 8.02 -17.25
N VAL A 66 -8.81 8.96 -16.91
CA VAL A 66 -7.99 9.69 -17.89
C VAL A 66 -7.06 8.76 -18.65
N VAL A 67 -6.36 7.86 -17.94
CA VAL A 67 -5.47 6.85 -18.57
C VAL A 67 -6.29 5.95 -19.51
N SER A 68 -7.42 5.44 -19.04
CA SER A 68 -8.31 4.58 -19.83
C SER A 68 -8.87 5.27 -21.08
N LEU A 69 -9.19 6.56 -20.97
CA LEU A 69 -9.64 7.35 -22.12
C LEU A 69 -8.50 7.59 -23.12
N HIS A 70 -7.30 7.89 -22.63
CA HIS A 70 -6.13 8.11 -23.48
C HIS A 70 -5.76 6.85 -24.28
N THR A 71 -5.69 5.69 -23.63
CA THR A 71 -5.38 4.42 -24.29
C THR A 71 -6.44 4.06 -25.32
N ARG A 72 -7.73 4.23 -24.99
CA ARG A 72 -8.85 4.01 -25.92
C ARG A 72 -8.78 4.93 -27.14
N ARG A 73 -8.46 6.22 -26.96
CA ARG A 73 -8.29 7.17 -28.07
C ARG A 73 -7.12 6.78 -28.98
N ARG A 74 -6.01 6.30 -28.40
CA ARG A 74 -4.84 5.87 -29.17
C ARG A 74 -5.12 4.60 -29.98
N SER A 75 -5.79 3.61 -29.39
CA SER A 75 -6.21 2.39 -30.10
C SER A 75 -7.12 2.69 -31.29
N ARG A 76 -8.11 3.59 -31.14
CA ARG A 76 -8.97 4.01 -32.26
C ARG A 76 -8.24 4.73 -33.40
N ARG A 77 -7.15 5.46 -33.09
CA ARG A 77 -6.31 6.12 -34.12
C ARG A 77 -5.39 5.13 -34.84
N GLN A 78 -4.96 4.06 -34.15
CA GLN A 78 -4.17 3.00 -34.78
C GLN A 78 -5.01 2.24 -35.81
N ASP A 79 -6.26 1.90 -35.49
CA ASP A 79 -7.18 1.19 -36.38
C ASP A 79 -7.57 1.99 -37.64
N SER A 80 -7.59 3.33 -37.57
CA SER A 80 -7.86 4.19 -38.73
C SER A 80 -6.66 4.38 -39.66
N THR A 81 -5.46 3.94 -39.26
CA THR A 81 -4.22 4.06 -40.04
C THR A 81 -3.85 2.75 -40.74
N VAL A 82 -4.57 1.65 -40.44
CA VAL A 82 -4.33 0.30 -40.99
C VAL A 82 -5.43 -0.14 -41.99
N ARG A 83 -6.37 0.77 -42.33
CA ARG A 83 -7.34 0.58 -43.42
C ARG A 83 -6.93 1.40 -44.63
#